data_AF-A0A251XGN6-F1
#
_entry.id   AF-A0A251XGN6-F1
#
_cell.length_a   1.000
_cell.length_b   1.000
_cell.length_c   1.000
_cell.angle_alpha   90.00
_cell.angle_beta   90.00
_cell.angle_gamma   90.00
#
_symmetry.space_group_name_H-M   'P 1'
#
loop_
_entity.id
_entity.type
_entity.pdbx_description
1 polymer ?
#
loop_
_entity_poly.entity_id
_entity_poly.type
_entity_poly.pdbx_seq_one_letter_code
_entity_poly.pdbx_strand_id
1 'polypeptide(L)'
;MDSPGAVAHVARTVLEVPGPFDGGGVIRFLSWHAVTGAEEGDATSFTQSARLAHGAGTVTVRLLEAEPGDVGGARVEVTTRVEHAADAAELLAGTRRLLGLDVDAARIDADLARDPALAAVVRATPGLRIPGTLDPRSTLFRTIVGQQISVASARATHGRMTADLGEDLPASVAHGSVTRLPPTAARIARDGGELLRGPPGARPR
;
A
#
# COMPACT_ATOMS: atom_id res chain seq x y z
N MET A 1 30.21 13.76 14.77
CA MET A 1 30.03 14.83 13.77
C MET A 1 28.98 14.30 12.81
N ASP A 2 27.71 14.52 13.14
CA ASP A 2 26.58 14.11 12.30
C ASP A 2 26.75 14.78 10.93
N SER A 3 26.80 13.97 9.87
CA SER A 3 26.61 14.51 8.53
C SER A 3 25.24 15.18 8.50
N PRO A 4 25.09 16.39 7.95
CA PRO A 4 23.77 16.98 7.78
C PRO A 4 22.91 15.97 7.02
N GLY A 5 21.89 15.44 7.69
CA GLY A 5 21.04 14.38 7.14
C GLY A 5 20.50 14.83 5.79
N ALA A 6 20.68 13.99 4.76
CA ALA A 6 20.24 14.30 3.41
C ALA A 6 18.76 14.71 3.43
N VAL A 7 18.44 15.91 2.93
CA VAL A 7 17.07 16.45 2.93
C VAL A 7 16.23 15.68 1.92
N ALA A 8 15.04 15.22 2.32
CA ALA A 8 14.14 14.55 1.39
C ALA A 8 13.55 15.49 0.35
N HIS A 9 13.34 14.98 -0.86
CA HIS A 9 12.56 15.66 -1.88
C HIS A 9 11.08 15.33 -1.67
N VAL A 10 10.28 16.37 -1.39
CA VAL A 10 8.84 16.23 -1.12
C VAL A 10 8.04 16.85 -2.26
N ALA A 11 7.15 16.08 -2.85
CA ALA A 11 6.22 16.56 -3.87
C ALA A 11 4.78 16.18 -3.52
N ARG A 12 3.87 17.14 -3.68
CA ARG A 12 2.43 16.96 -3.47
C ARG A 12 1.72 17.10 -4.81
N THR A 13 0.86 16.14 -5.11
CA THR A 13 0.06 16.10 -6.35
C THR A 13 -1.37 15.76 -6.00
N VAL A 14 -2.33 16.52 -6.53
CA VAL A 14 -3.75 16.16 -6.43
C VAL A 14 -4.13 15.44 -7.71
N LEU A 15 -4.68 14.24 -7.56
CA LEU A 15 -5.20 13.42 -8.64
C LEU A 15 -6.72 13.57 -8.68
N GLU A 16 -7.23 14.02 -9.82
CA GLU A 16 -8.64 13.95 -10.16
C GLU A 16 -8.94 12.51 -10.62
N VAL A 17 -9.87 11.84 -9.93
CA VAL A 17 -10.26 10.45 -10.22
C VAL A 17 -11.70 10.45 -10.73
N PRO A 18 -11.91 10.21 -12.03
CA PRO A 18 -13.25 10.11 -12.60
C PRO A 18 -14.08 9.02 -11.92
N GLY A 19 -15.37 9.30 -11.78
CA GLY A 19 -16.33 8.37 -11.19
C GLY A 19 -16.72 7.22 -12.12
N PRO A 20 -17.25 6.13 -11.56
CA PRO A 20 -17.41 5.88 -10.13
C PRO A 20 -16.09 5.46 -9.45
N PHE A 21 -15.88 5.89 -8.20
CA PHE A 21 -14.72 5.46 -7.39
C PHE A 21 -15.05 5.36 -5.89
N ASP A 22 -14.97 4.14 -5.33
CA ASP A 22 -15.02 3.92 -3.87
C ASP A 22 -13.64 4.14 -3.22
N GLY A 23 -13.19 5.40 -3.19
CA GLY A 23 -11.91 5.77 -2.56
C GLY A 23 -11.86 5.42 -1.08
N GLY A 24 -12.97 5.62 -0.36
CA GLY A 24 -13.10 5.26 1.06
C GLY A 24 -12.91 3.77 1.29
N GLY A 25 -13.45 2.92 0.40
CA GLY A 25 -13.21 1.48 0.41
C GLY A 25 -11.75 1.09 0.18
N VAL A 26 -11.08 1.73 -0.78
CA VAL A 26 -9.65 1.49 -1.03
C VAL A 26 -8.80 1.86 0.19
N ILE A 27 -8.99 3.05 0.76
CA ILE A 27 -8.24 3.47 1.95
C ILE A 27 -8.55 2.54 3.12
N ARG A 28 -9.82 2.22 3.38
CA ARG A 28 -10.21 1.28 4.45
C ARG A 28 -9.55 -0.09 4.28
N PHE A 29 -9.50 -0.62 3.06
CA PHE A 29 -8.81 -1.88 2.78
C PHE A 29 -7.32 -1.78 3.11
N LEU A 30 -6.63 -0.75 2.61
CA LEU A 30 -5.20 -0.57 2.85
C LEU A 30 -4.89 -0.39 4.35
N SER A 31 -5.62 0.49 5.04
CA SER A 31 -5.49 0.74 6.47
C SER A 31 -5.77 -0.52 7.32
N TRP A 32 -6.78 -1.32 6.94
CA TRP A 32 -7.06 -2.59 7.62
C TRP A 32 -5.92 -3.61 7.47
N HIS A 33 -5.15 -3.55 6.38
CA HIS A 33 -4.04 -4.46 6.09
C HIS A 33 -2.66 -3.89 6.45
N ALA A 34 -2.62 -2.68 7.04
CA ALA A 34 -1.39 -1.98 7.36
C ALA A 34 -0.46 -2.82 8.25
N VAL A 35 0.82 -2.83 7.87
CA VAL A 35 1.92 -3.49 8.57
C VAL A 35 2.74 -2.48 9.36
N THR A 36 2.78 -2.68 10.69
CA THR A 36 3.50 -1.81 11.63
C THR A 36 4.95 -1.58 11.21
N GLY A 37 5.35 -0.30 11.17
CA GLY A 37 6.69 0.16 10.82
C GLY A 37 6.90 0.41 9.33
N ALA A 38 6.12 -0.19 8.44
CA ALA A 38 6.21 0.02 6.99
C ALA A 38 4.98 0.73 6.40
N GLU A 39 3.83 0.63 7.07
CA GLU A 39 2.57 1.19 6.64
C GLU A 39 1.77 1.69 7.84
N GLU A 40 1.01 2.75 7.61
CA GLU A 40 0.00 3.24 8.55
C GLU A 40 -1.19 3.78 7.78
N GLY A 41 -2.36 3.77 8.38
CA GLY A 41 -3.53 4.36 7.76
C GLY A 41 -4.68 4.51 8.73
N ASP A 42 -5.61 5.38 8.35
CA ASP A 42 -6.84 5.68 9.06
C ASP A 42 -8.03 5.63 8.09
N ALA A 43 -9.12 6.34 8.41
CA ALA A 43 -10.33 6.37 7.61
C ALA A 43 -10.17 7.13 6.28
N THR A 44 -9.22 8.06 6.17
CA THR A 44 -9.09 8.97 5.02
C THR A 44 -7.69 9.01 4.42
N SER A 45 -6.69 8.43 5.07
CA SER A 45 -5.32 8.41 4.60
C SER A 45 -4.60 7.09 4.82
N PHE A 46 -3.59 6.84 3.98
CA PHE A 46 -2.71 5.70 4.07
C PHE A 46 -1.29 6.12 3.67
N THR A 47 -0.28 5.73 4.45
CA THR A 47 1.13 5.96 4.18
C THR A 47 1.85 4.61 4.08
N GLN A 48 2.74 4.48 3.09
CA GLN A 48 3.54 3.27 2.89
C GLN A 48 4.98 3.62 2.50
N SER A 49 5.94 2.83 2.99
CA SER A 49 7.34 2.89 2.56
C SER A 49 7.59 2.13 1.26
N ALA A 50 8.55 2.61 0.48
CA ALA A 50 8.90 2.03 -0.81
C ALA A 50 10.41 2.00 -1.03
N ARG A 51 10.90 0.88 -1.59
CA ARG A 51 12.20 0.84 -2.27
C ARG A 51 12.01 1.30 -3.70
N LEU A 52 12.88 2.19 -4.16
CA LEU A 52 12.82 2.86 -5.45
C LEU A 52 14.14 2.64 -6.20
N ALA A 53 14.23 3.11 -7.44
CA ALA A 53 15.41 2.87 -8.27
C ALA A 53 16.71 3.43 -7.68
N HIS A 54 16.68 4.61 -7.06
CA HIS A 54 17.87 5.29 -6.56
C HIS A 54 17.99 5.30 -5.03
N GLY A 55 16.89 5.06 -4.30
CA GLY A 55 16.89 4.99 -2.84
C GLY A 55 15.56 4.55 -2.28
N ALA A 56 15.22 5.05 -1.10
CA ALA A 56 13.96 4.79 -0.42
C ALA A 56 13.06 6.03 -0.39
N GLY A 57 11.80 5.79 -0.05
CA GLY A 57 10.84 6.85 0.15
C GLY A 57 9.60 6.40 0.91
N THR A 58 8.74 7.37 1.20
CA THR A 58 7.37 7.14 1.66
C THR A 58 6.38 7.85 0.75
N VAL A 59 5.20 7.28 0.58
CA VAL A 59 4.06 7.94 -0.04
C VAL A 59 2.89 7.98 0.91
N THR A 60 2.28 9.14 1.06
CA THR A 60 1.00 9.33 1.76
C THR A 60 -0.08 9.63 0.73
N VAL A 61 -1.15 8.85 0.73
CA VAL A 61 -2.38 9.15 0.00
C VAL A 61 -3.43 9.64 0.98
N ARG A 62 -4.17 10.70 0.61
CA ARG A 62 -5.27 11.24 1.39
C ARG A 62 -6.47 11.54 0.48
N LEU A 63 -7.63 11.03 0.85
CA LEU A 63 -8.89 11.43 0.23
C LEU A 63 -9.19 12.86 0.65
N LEU A 64 -9.43 13.73 -0.33
CA LEU A 64 -9.93 15.06 -0.08
C LEU A 64 -11.46 15.00 0.06
N GLU A 65 -12.02 15.94 0.81
CA GLU A 65 -13.46 16.08 0.93
C GLU A 65 -14.07 16.36 -0.44
N ALA A 66 -15.22 15.75 -0.71
CA ALA A 66 -15.95 15.98 -1.95
C ALA A 66 -16.47 17.43 -1.97
N GLU A 67 -16.25 18.11 -3.09
CA GLU A 67 -16.77 19.45 -3.28
C GLU A 67 -18.25 19.39 -3.74
N PRO A 68 -19.05 20.42 -3.45
CA PRO A 68 -20.41 20.51 -3.97
C PRO A 68 -20.43 20.39 -5.50
N GLY A 69 -21.05 19.33 -6.03
CA GLY A 69 -21.13 19.06 -7.46
C GLY A 69 -20.26 17.90 -7.96
N ASP A 70 -19.43 17.29 -7.10
CA ASP A 70 -18.71 16.06 -7.44
C ASP A 70 -19.70 14.90 -7.64
N VAL A 71 -19.85 14.44 -8.89
CA VAL A 71 -20.74 13.34 -9.24
C VAL A 71 -19.93 12.04 -9.36
N GLY A 72 -19.77 11.33 -8.24
CA GLY A 72 -19.22 9.98 -8.19
C GLY A 72 -17.71 9.84 -8.43
N GLY A 73 -16.99 10.93 -8.71
CA GLY A 73 -15.53 11.00 -8.73
C GLY A 73 -14.94 11.28 -7.34
N ALA A 74 -13.60 11.34 -7.25
CA ALA A 74 -12.93 11.77 -6.04
C ALA A 74 -11.62 12.52 -6.35
N ARG A 75 -11.15 13.26 -5.35
CA ARG A 75 -9.86 13.94 -5.37
C ARG A 75 -8.93 13.26 -4.36
N VAL A 76 -7.75 12.86 -4.82
CA VAL A 76 -6.75 12.17 -3.99
C VAL A 76 -5.47 12.99 -3.95
N GLU A 77 -5.10 13.47 -2.78
CA GLU A 77 -3.78 14.07 -2.57
C GLU A 77 -2.75 12.95 -2.37
N VAL A 78 -1.68 12.99 -3.16
CA VAL A 78 -0.52 12.11 -3.05
C VAL A 78 0.68 12.96 -2.64
N THR A 79 1.27 12.68 -1.48
CA THR A 79 2.52 13.28 -1.03
C THR A 79 3.62 12.23 -1.11
N THR A 80 4.59 12.43 -2.00
CA THR A 80 5.80 11.60 -2.10
C THR A 80 6.94 12.25 -1.31
N ARG A 81 7.71 11.45 -0.59
CA ARG A 81 8.95 11.83 0.09
C ARG A 81 10.03 10.85 -0.31
N VAL A 82 11.04 11.30 -1.05
CA VAL A 82 12.06 10.42 -1.64
C VAL A 82 13.45 10.96 -1.36
N GLU A 83 14.43 10.06 -1.23
CA GLU A 83 15.84 10.44 -1.08
C GLU A 83 16.38 11.14 -2.32
N HIS A 84 15.93 10.70 -3.50
CA HIS A 84 16.36 11.20 -4.78
C HIS A 84 15.16 11.68 -5.60
N ALA A 85 15.20 12.93 -6.06
CA ALA A 85 14.10 13.53 -6.84
C ALA A 85 13.69 12.72 -8.08
N ALA A 86 14.63 11.96 -8.66
CA ALA A 86 14.39 11.05 -9.79
C ALA A 86 13.35 9.96 -9.50
N ASP A 87 13.15 9.58 -8.23
CA ASP A 87 12.24 8.50 -7.84
C ASP A 87 10.78 8.97 -7.65
N ALA A 88 10.51 10.28 -7.62
CA ALA A 88 9.17 10.81 -7.34
C ALA A 88 8.13 10.33 -8.37
N ALA A 89 8.51 10.29 -9.66
CA ALA A 89 7.62 9.84 -10.74
C ALA A 89 7.34 8.34 -10.67
N GLU A 90 8.34 7.52 -10.33
CA GLU A 90 8.18 6.07 -10.11
C GLU A 90 7.18 5.82 -8.98
N LEU A 91 7.36 6.50 -7.85
CA LEU A 91 6.51 6.34 -6.67
C LEU A 91 5.08 6.82 -6.93
N LEU A 92 4.89 7.94 -7.64
CA LEU A 92 3.56 8.40 -8.05
C LEU A 92 2.88 7.38 -8.98
N ALA A 93 3.59 6.86 -9.99
CA ALA A 93 3.05 5.85 -10.90
C ALA A 93 2.69 4.55 -10.16
N GLY A 94 3.53 4.11 -9.22
CA GLY A 94 3.21 2.99 -8.33
C GLY A 94 1.96 3.25 -7.50
N THR A 95 1.80 4.47 -6.99
CA THR A 95 0.65 4.86 -6.17
C THR A 95 -0.64 4.82 -6.97
N ARG A 96 -0.63 5.23 -8.24
CA ARG A 96 -1.78 5.09 -9.15
C ARG A 96 -2.18 3.62 -9.31
N ARG A 97 -1.21 2.71 -9.46
CA ARG A 97 -1.46 1.26 -9.51
C ARG A 97 -1.96 0.71 -8.18
N LEU A 98 -1.41 1.15 -7.05
CA LEU A 98 -1.87 0.76 -5.71
C LEU A 98 -3.35 1.11 -5.52
N LEU A 99 -3.77 2.29 -5.98
CA LEU A 99 -5.16 2.76 -5.92
C LEU A 99 -6.06 2.19 -7.03
N GLY A 100 -5.50 1.43 -7.98
CA GLY A 100 -6.23 0.85 -9.11
C GLY A 100 -6.76 1.88 -10.12
N LEU A 101 -6.11 3.05 -10.23
CA LEU A 101 -6.63 4.17 -11.05
C LEU A 101 -6.57 3.92 -12.55
N ASP A 102 -5.84 2.89 -12.99
CA ASP A 102 -5.70 2.53 -14.40
C ASP A 102 -6.77 1.53 -14.87
N VAL A 103 -7.77 1.26 -14.01
CA VAL A 103 -8.89 0.34 -14.28
C VAL A 103 -10.16 1.13 -14.63
N ASP A 104 -10.83 0.73 -15.71
CA ASP A 104 -12.15 1.23 -16.09
C ASP A 104 -13.24 0.60 -15.20
N ALA A 105 -13.44 1.19 -14.03
CA ALA A 105 -14.40 0.70 -13.04
C ALA A 105 -15.85 0.83 -13.52
N ALA A 106 -16.18 1.86 -14.31
CA ALA A 106 -17.52 2.04 -14.87
C ALA A 106 -17.90 0.87 -15.79
N ARG A 107 -16.96 0.43 -16.64
CA ARG A 107 -17.18 -0.73 -17.50
C ARG A 107 -17.30 -2.02 -16.69
N ILE A 108 -16.44 -2.22 -15.69
CA ILE A 108 -16.51 -3.40 -14.81
C ILE A 108 -17.86 -3.46 -14.10
N ASP A 109 -18.32 -2.35 -13.53
CA ASP A 109 -19.63 -2.26 -12.89
C ASP A 109 -20.75 -2.61 -13.86
N ALA A 110 -20.72 -2.06 -15.08
CA ALA A 110 -21.72 -2.33 -16.11
C ALA A 110 -21.74 -3.81 -16.53
N ASP A 111 -20.58 -4.46 -16.61
CA ASP A 111 -20.46 -5.87 -16.97
C ASP A 111 -20.93 -6.78 -15.82
N LEU A 112 -20.49 -6.53 -14.58
CA LEU A 112 -20.87 -7.30 -13.39
C LEU A 112 -22.35 -7.13 -13.03
N ALA A 113 -22.93 -5.95 -13.25
CA ALA A 113 -24.33 -5.68 -12.96
C ALA A 113 -25.31 -6.48 -13.84
N ARG A 114 -24.84 -7.11 -14.92
CA ARG A 114 -25.67 -8.01 -15.75
C ARG A 114 -25.94 -9.35 -15.07
N ASP A 115 -25.10 -9.76 -14.12
CA ASP A 115 -25.33 -10.95 -13.31
C ASP A 115 -26.32 -10.63 -12.17
N PRO A 116 -27.49 -11.27 -12.11
CA PRO A 116 -28.46 -11.04 -11.04
C PRO A 116 -27.90 -11.26 -9.62
N ALA A 117 -26.92 -12.16 -9.46
CA ALA A 117 -26.28 -12.42 -8.17
C ALA A 117 -25.35 -11.27 -7.71
N LEU A 118 -24.81 -10.49 -8.64
CA LEU A 118 -23.85 -9.42 -8.34
C LEU A 118 -24.46 -8.01 -8.43
N ALA A 119 -25.57 -7.85 -9.16
CA ALA A 119 -26.17 -6.55 -9.45
C ALA A 119 -26.50 -5.72 -8.19
N ALA A 120 -26.95 -6.36 -7.11
CA ALA A 120 -27.23 -5.66 -5.85
C ALA A 120 -25.96 -5.11 -5.18
N VAL A 121 -24.86 -5.87 -5.22
CA VAL A 121 -23.58 -5.46 -4.61
C VAL A 121 -22.93 -4.33 -5.40
N VAL A 122 -22.94 -4.42 -6.75
CA VAL A 122 -22.42 -3.35 -7.61
C VAL A 122 -23.16 -2.03 -7.38
N ARG A 123 -24.49 -2.05 -7.26
CA ARG A 123 -25.27 -0.84 -6.96
C ARG A 123 -24.98 -0.26 -5.57
N ALA A 124 -24.65 -1.13 -4.60
CA ALA A 124 -24.35 -0.70 -3.24
C ALA A 124 -22.96 -0.06 -3.12
N THR A 125 -22.01 -0.42 -3.99
CA THR A 125 -20.63 0.08 -3.96
C THR A 125 -20.07 0.23 -5.38
N PRO A 126 -20.57 1.22 -6.16
CA PRO A 126 -20.06 1.46 -7.50
C PRO A 126 -18.62 1.94 -7.46
N GLY A 127 -17.82 1.55 -8.45
CA GLY A 127 -16.43 1.95 -8.54
C GLY A 127 -15.52 1.25 -7.54
N LEU A 128 -15.94 0.10 -7.01
CA LEU A 128 -15.10 -0.75 -6.16
C LEU A 128 -13.84 -1.16 -6.94
N ARG A 129 -12.68 -1.01 -6.31
CA ARG A 129 -11.38 -1.42 -6.88
C ARG A 129 -10.72 -2.46 -6.01
N ILE A 130 -9.91 -3.30 -6.65
CA ILE A 130 -8.96 -4.18 -5.97
C ILE A 130 -7.67 -3.37 -5.81
N PRO A 131 -7.24 -3.06 -4.57
CA PRO A 131 -5.97 -2.35 -4.38
C PRO A 131 -4.81 -3.15 -4.95
N GLY A 132 -3.94 -2.47 -5.69
CA GLY A 132 -2.78 -3.04 -6.34
C GLY A 132 -1.59 -3.20 -5.40
N THR A 133 -0.39 -2.97 -5.92
CA THR A 133 0.86 -3.07 -5.14
C THR A 133 1.87 -2.00 -5.51
N LEU A 134 2.59 -1.50 -4.50
CA LEU A 134 3.81 -0.70 -4.68
C LEU A 134 5.06 -1.58 -4.83
N ASP A 135 5.08 -2.75 -4.19
CA ASP A 135 6.18 -3.70 -4.26
C ASP A 135 5.64 -5.13 -4.43
N PRO A 136 5.73 -5.71 -5.64
CA PRO A 136 5.28 -7.07 -5.91
C PRO A 136 5.89 -8.13 -4.99
N ARG A 137 7.12 -7.91 -4.48
CA ARG A 137 7.78 -8.84 -3.56
C ARG A 137 7.06 -8.86 -2.22
N SER A 138 6.80 -7.69 -1.64
CA SER A 138 6.01 -7.55 -0.42
C SER A 138 4.61 -8.16 -0.59
N THR A 139 3.96 -7.98 -1.75
CA THR A 139 2.67 -8.63 -2.04
C THR A 139 2.79 -10.15 -2.08
N LEU A 140 3.81 -10.70 -2.74
CA LEU A 140 4.04 -12.14 -2.77
C LEU A 140 4.22 -12.71 -1.35
N PHE A 141 5.03 -12.07 -0.51
CA PHE A 141 5.21 -12.49 0.88
C PHE A 141 3.92 -12.35 1.69
N ARG A 142 3.12 -11.31 1.44
CA ARG A 142 1.78 -11.19 2.03
C ARG A 142 0.87 -12.34 1.65
N THR A 143 0.86 -12.70 0.38
CA THR A 143 0.07 -13.82 -0.13
C THR A 143 0.49 -15.12 0.51
N ILE A 144 1.80 -15.44 0.56
CA ILE A 144 2.30 -16.70 1.12
C ILE A 144 2.05 -16.78 2.63
N VAL A 145 2.45 -15.76 3.40
CA VAL A 145 2.32 -15.76 4.86
C VAL A 145 0.86 -15.69 5.30
N GLY A 146 0.00 -15.03 4.52
CA GLY A 146 -1.42 -14.94 4.82
C GLY A 146 -2.22 -16.22 4.56
N GLN A 147 -1.60 -17.27 4.00
CA GLN A 147 -2.30 -18.53 3.74
C GLN A 147 -2.77 -19.16 5.05
N GLN A 148 -4.04 -19.56 5.08
CA GLN A 148 -4.67 -20.33 6.17
C GLN A 148 -4.67 -19.65 7.55
N ILE A 149 -4.44 -18.33 7.63
CA ILE A 149 -4.50 -17.57 8.88
C ILE A 149 -5.41 -16.34 8.73
N SER A 150 -5.78 -15.74 9.87
CA SER A 150 -6.56 -14.50 9.86
C SER A 150 -5.74 -13.31 9.35
N VAL A 151 -6.41 -12.29 8.83
CA VAL A 151 -5.77 -11.02 8.42
C VAL A 151 -4.99 -10.39 9.57
N ALA A 152 -5.53 -10.42 10.80
CA ALA A 152 -4.85 -9.90 11.98
C ALA A 152 -3.54 -10.67 12.28
N SER A 153 -3.57 -12.00 12.18
CA SER A 153 -2.39 -12.85 12.38
C SER A 153 -1.34 -12.64 11.29
N ALA A 154 -1.77 -12.46 10.04
CA ALA A 154 -0.88 -12.15 8.92
C ALA A 154 -0.16 -10.82 9.15
N ARG A 155 -0.92 -9.75 9.46
CA ARG A 155 -0.36 -8.42 9.77
C ARG A 155 0.63 -8.46 10.92
N ALA A 156 0.32 -9.17 12.00
CA ALA A 156 1.24 -9.32 13.14
C ALA A 156 2.54 -10.02 12.74
N THR A 157 2.46 -11.03 11.87
CA THR A 157 3.63 -11.74 11.36
C THR A 157 4.47 -10.85 10.46
N HIS A 158 3.86 -10.13 9.51
CA HIS A 158 4.57 -9.15 8.69
C HIS A 158 5.17 -8.02 9.52
N GLY A 159 4.48 -7.54 10.56
CA GLY A 159 5.01 -6.53 11.48
C GLY A 159 6.29 -7.00 12.16
N ARG A 160 6.33 -8.24 12.65
CA ARG A 160 7.55 -8.86 13.20
C ARG A 160 8.64 -9.03 12.14
N MET A 161 8.31 -9.49 10.95
CA MET A 161 9.28 -9.60 9.86
C MET A 161 9.89 -8.24 9.49
N THR A 162 9.07 -7.20 9.38
CA THR A 162 9.54 -5.82 9.18
C THR A 162 10.38 -5.35 10.36
N ALA A 163 10.11 -5.82 11.59
CA ALA A 163 10.90 -5.48 12.76
C ALA A 163 12.28 -6.12 12.80
N ASP A 164 12.34 -7.41 12.57
CA ASP A 164 13.55 -8.17 12.82
C ASP A 164 14.44 -8.22 11.56
N LEU A 165 13.81 -8.10 10.38
CA LEU A 165 14.47 -8.28 9.08
C LEU A 165 14.36 -7.06 8.17
N GLY A 166 13.57 -6.05 8.51
CA GLY A 166 13.45 -4.83 7.71
C GLY A 166 14.72 -3.98 7.73
N GLU A 167 14.70 -2.91 6.94
CA GLU A 167 15.76 -1.90 6.91
C GLU A 167 15.18 -0.57 7.39
N ASP A 168 15.93 0.18 8.19
CA ASP A 168 15.52 1.51 8.63
C ASP A 168 15.46 2.46 7.43
N LEU A 169 14.38 3.23 7.35
CA LEU A 169 14.31 4.35 6.44
C LEU A 169 15.25 5.45 6.95
N PRO A 170 15.93 6.17 6.05
CA PRO A 170 16.56 7.42 6.41
C PRO A 170 15.55 8.36 7.06
N ALA A 171 15.96 9.01 8.15
CA ALA A 171 15.08 9.85 8.95
C ALA A 171 14.40 10.97 8.14
N SER A 172 15.02 11.40 7.03
CA SER A 172 14.49 12.43 6.14
C SER A 172 13.27 11.98 5.34
N VAL A 173 13.14 10.69 5.02
CA VAL A 173 12.02 10.14 4.24
C VAL A 173 11.02 9.35 5.07
N ALA A 174 11.35 9.00 6.32
CA ALA A 174 10.40 8.43 7.28
C ALA A 174 9.23 9.39 7.56
N HIS A 175 8.03 8.85 7.80
CA HIS A 175 6.84 9.65 8.10
C HIS A 175 5.90 8.94 9.05
N GLY A 176 5.46 9.63 10.11
CA GLY A 176 4.60 9.03 11.14
C GLY A 176 5.27 7.82 11.78
N SER A 177 4.55 6.70 11.81
CA SER A 177 5.05 5.39 12.26
C SER A 177 5.71 4.56 11.16
N VAL A 178 5.76 5.08 9.93
CA VAL A 178 6.43 4.44 8.79
C VAL A 178 7.91 4.81 8.79
N THR A 179 8.70 3.95 9.42
CA THR A 179 10.13 4.15 9.67
C THR A 179 11.00 3.07 9.07
N ARG A 180 10.43 2.05 8.43
CA ARG A 180 11.17 0.92 7.88
C ARG A 180 10.66 0.48 6.53
N LEU A 181 11.56 -0.11 5.76
CA LEU A 181 11.24 -0.90 4.59
C LEU A 181 10.97 -2.35 5.00
N PRO A 182 9.95 -3.02 4.40
CA PRO A 182 9.76 -4.47 4.57
C PRO A 182 11.03 -5.24 4.18
N PRO A 183 11.31 -6.44 4.70
CA PRO A 183 12.53 -7.17 4.35
C PRO A 183 12.61 -7.54 2.86
N THR A 184 13.82 -7.56 2.30
CA THR A 184 14.04 -8.09 0.95
C THR A 184 13.92 -9.61 0.91
N ALA A 185 13.67 -10.18 -0.27
CA ALA A 185 13.63 -11.63 -0.45
C ALA A 185 14.97 -12.30 -0.06
N ALA A 186 16.10 -11.65 -0.37
CA ALA A 186 17.43 -12.15 0.02
C ALA A 186 17.61 -12.16 1.55
N ARG A 187 17.15 -11.11 2.24
CA ARG A 187 17.20 -11.04 3.70
C ARG A 187 16.32 -12.12 4.35
N ILE A 188 15.12 -12.35 3.82
CA ILE A 188 14.24 -13.43 4.29
C ILE A 188 14.89 -14.81 4.05
N ALA A 189 15.47 -15.05 2.88
CA ALA A 189 16.09 -16.34 2.57
C ALA A 189 17.28 -16.65 3.50
N ARG A 190 18.04 -15.64 3.90
CA ARG A 190 19.20 -15.79 4.78
C ARG A 190 18.81 -15.96 6.25
N ASP A 191 17.85 -15.17 6.74
CA ASP A 191 17.62 -14.99 8.18
C ASP A 191 16.18 -15.29 8.62
N GLY A 192 15.29 -15.65 7.70
CA GLY A 192 13.85 -15.82 7.95
C GLY A 192 13.43 -17.18 8.49
N GLY A 193 14.34 -18.14 8.63
CA GLY A 193 14.02 -19.52 9.02
C GLY A 193 13.35 -19.65 10.39
N GLU A 194 13.65 -18.74 11.33
CA GLU A 194 13.01 -18.75 12.65
C GLU A 194 11.63 -18.08 12.67
N LEU A 195 11.40 -17.13 11.77
CA LEU A 195 10.16 -16.35 11.67
C LEU A 195 9.10 -17.02 10.80
N LEU A 196 9.53 -17.85 9.84
CA LEU A 196 8.69 -18.56 8.88
C LEU A 196 8.64 -20.06 9.16
N ARG A 197 8.51 -20.45 10.44
CA ARG A 197 8.28 -21.86 10.77
C ARG A 197 6.90 -22.27 10.27
N GLY A 198 6.86 -23.32 9.45
CA GLY A 198 5.61 -23.97 9.07
C GLY A 198 4.88 -24.54 10.30
N PRO A 199 3.64 -25.03 10.13
CA PRO A 199 2.89 -25.64 11.24
C PRO A 199 3.74 -26.70 11.95
N PRO A 200 3.68 -26.76 13.29
CA PRO A 200 4.51 -27.67 14.07
C PRO A 200 4.34 -29.12 13.55
N GLY A 201 5.44 -29.70 13.04
CA GLY A 201 5.49 -31.07 12.49
C GLY A 201 5.93 -31.20 11.03
N ALA A 202 6.03 -30.11 10.27
CA ALA A 202 6.59 -30.16 8.91
C ALA A 202 8.12 -30.35 8.98
N ARG A 203 8.60 -31.58 8.73
CA ARG A 203 10.05 -31.84 8.56
C ARG A 203 10.52 -31.27 7.22
N PRO A 204 11.69 -30.61 7.15
CA PRO A 204 12.30 -30.30 5.87
C PRO A 204 12.61 -31.62 5.14
N ARG A 205 12.26 -31.69 3.85
CA ARG A 205 12.69 -32.76 2.95
C ARG A 205 14.05 -32.44 2.37
#